data_AF-A0A2E8A834-F1
#
_entry.id   AF-A0A2E8A834-F1
#
_cell.length_a   1.000
_cell.length_b   1.000
_cell.length_c   1.000
_cell.angle_alpha   90.00
_cell.angle_beta   90.00
_cell.angle_gamma   90.00
#
_symmetry.space_group_name_H-M   'P 1'
#
loop_
_entity.id
_entity.type
_entity.pdbx_description
1 polymer ?
#
loop_
_entity_poly.entity_id
_entity_poly.type
_entity_poly.pdbx_seq_one_letter_code
_entity_poly.pdbx_strand_id
1 'polypeptide(L)'
;MLDDLDLTGYIIDEPRREKMKTNKEVIRAFAWGSRASAGNLYTDGRSLWSYDLKIAQRTPEGIVVGNFTSPGGGFHSVTTSKHVSMAKREAHTIMLPELFNDLFSDKPF
;
A
#
# COMPACT_ATOMS: atom_id res chain seq x y z
N MET A 1 24.50 -26.55 -15.01
CA MET A 1 23.81 -25.55 -15.85
C MET A 1 24.87 -24.49 -16.08
N LEU A 2 25.36 -24.39 -17.32
CA LEU A 2 26.50 -23.54 -17.68
C LEU A 2 26.03 -22.09 -17.61
N ASP A 3 26.71 -21.27 -16.81
CA ASP A 3 26.55 -19.82 -16.89
C ASP A 3 27.24 -19.34 -18.17
N ASP A 4 26.53 -18.51 -18.94
CA ASP A 4 26.95 -18.01 -20.24
C ASP A 4 28.23 -17.15 -20.14
N LEU A 5 29.35 -17.66 -20.66
CA LEU A 5 30.61 -16.93 -20.79
C LEU A 5 30.56 -16.00 -22.00
N ASP A 6 30.93 -14.71 -21.83
CA ASP A 6 31.27 -13.84 -22.96
C ASP A 6 32.75 -13.96 -23.35
N LEU A 7 33.07 -13.49 -24.58
CA LEU A 7 34.37 -13.63 -25.24
C LEU A 7 35.56 -12.90 -24.56
N THR A 8 35.36 -12.31 -23.37
CA THR A 8 36.41 -11.60 -22.61
C THR A 8 36.77 -12.25 -21.28
N GLY A 9 36.09 -13.32 -20.87
CA GLY A 9 36.39 -14.05 -19.63
C GLY A 9 36.04 -13.31 -18.33
N TYR A 10 35.28 -12.21 -18.42
CA TYR A 10 34.70 -11.56 -17.24
C TYR A 10 33.36 -12.20 -16.87
N ILE A 11 33.19 -12.57 -15.60
CA ILE A 11 31.87 -12.90 -15.05
C ILE A 11 31.07 -11.58 -15.02
N ILE A 12 30.11 -11.44 -15.93
CA ILE A 12 29.06 -10.43 -15.80
C ILE A 12 28.10 -10.90 -14.69
N ASP A 13 28.31 -10.43 -13.47
CA ASP A 13 27.32 -10.58 -12.41
C ASP A 13 26.11 -9.73 -12.84
N GLU A 14 25.08 -10.35 -13.42
CA GLU A 14 23.88 -9.62 -13.81
C GLU A 14 23.35 -8.87 -12.58
N PRO A 15 23.01 -7.58 -12.70
CA PRO A 15 22.47 -6.85 -11.56
C PRO A 15 21.22 -7.57 -11.09
N ARG A 16 21.27 -8.15 -9.88
CA ARG A 16 20.12 -8.81 -9.26
C ARG A 16 18.97 -7.82 -9.28
N ARG A 17 17.98 -8.04 -10.16
CA ARG A 17 16.77 -7.21 -10.22
C ARG A 17 16.22 -7.11 -8.81
N GLU A 18 16.27 -5.92 -8.22
CA GLU A 18 15.71 -5.69 -6.90
C GLU A 18 14.25 -6.13 -6.96
N LYS A 19 13.88 -7.10 -6.11
CA LYS A 19 12.54 -7.67 -6.13
C LYS A 19 11.56 -6.58 -5.77
N MET A 20 10.76 -6.14 -6.74
CA MET A 20 9.70 -5.17 -6.49
C MET A 20 8.81 -5.66 -5.36
N LYS A 21 8.56 -4.78 -4.38
CA LYS A 21 7.61 -5.06 -3.30
C LYS A 21 6.23 -5.31 -3.89
N THR A 22 5.51 -6.22 -3.26
CA THR A 22 4.11 -6.54 -3.53
C THR A 22 3.19 -5.66 -2.68
N ASN A 23 1.92 -5.53 -3.09
CA ASN A 23 0.91 -4.81 -2.29
C ASN A 23 0.79 -5.36 -0.86
N LYS A 24 0.96 -6.67 -0.66
CA LYS A 24 0.95 -7.31 0.67
C LYS A 24 2.12 -6.83 1.53
N GLU A 25 3.30 -6.68 0.94
CA GLU A 25 4.48 -6.17 1.64
C GLU A 25 4.32 -4.70 2.00
N VAL A 26 3.67 -3.89 1.16
CA VAL A 26 3.32 -2.49 1.49
C VAL A 26 2.34 -2.42 2.66
N ILE A 27 1.30 -3.25 2.67
CA ILE A 27 0.30 -3.27 3.76
C ILE A 27 0.93 -3.72 5.07
N ARG A 28 1.82 -4.72 5.03
CA ARG A 28 2.59 -5.11 6.22
C ARG A 28 3.47 -3.95 6.67
N ALA A 29 4.27 -3.36 5.78
CA ALA A 29 5.11 -2.22 6.13
C ALA A 29 4.30 -1.08 6.77
N PHE A 30 3.13 -0.76 6.21
CA PHE A 30 2.19 0.18 6.82
C PHE A 30 1.81 -0.23 8.25
N ALA A 31 1.35 -1.47 8.46
CA ALA A 31 0.97 -1.94 9.79
C ALA A 31 2.12 -1.84 10.82
N TRP A 32 3.35 -2.08 10.38
CA TRP A 32 4.57 -1.95 11.18
C TRP A 32 5.10 -0.51 11.33
N GLY A 33 4.55 0.43 10.58
CA GLY A 33 4.99 1.82 10.63
C GLY A 33 6.16 2.21 9.75
N SER A 34 6.42 1.43 8.71
CA SER A 34 7.54 1.60 7.81
C SER A 34 7.08 2.10 6.44
N ARG A 35 7.91 2.93 5.81
CA ARG A 35 7.68 3.43 4.44
C ARG A 35 7.81 2.30 3.42
N ALA A 36 6.89 2.22 2.47
CA ALA A 36 6.94 1.27 1.36
C ALA A 36 6.05 1.71 0.20
N SER A 37 6.33 1.20 -1.00
CA SER A 37 5.51 1.41 -2.20
C SER A 37 5.53 0.20 -3.13
N ALA A 38 4.44 0.02 -3.86
CA ALA A 38 4.26 -0.98 -4.92
C ALA A 38 3.17 -0.51 -5.88
N GLY A 39 3.54 -0.18 -7.13
CA GLY A 39 2.60 0.37 -8.11
C GLY A 39 1.87 1.60 -7.55
N ASN A 40 0.54 1.56 -7.52
CA ASN A 40 -0.32 2.64 -7.02
C ASN A 40 -0.70 2.48 -5.54
N LEU A 41 0.04 1.70 -4.75
CA LEU A 41 -0.17 1.56 -3.31
C LEU A 41 1.11 1.98 -2.58
N TYR A 42 1.01 2.92 -1.65
CA TYR A 42 2.16 3.37 -0.88
C TYR A 42 1.79 3.83 0.52
N THR A 43 2.80 3.85 1.40
CA THR A 43 2.69 4.31 2.78
C THR A 43 3.93 5.09 3.19
N ASP A 44 3.73 6.08 4.05
CA ASP A 44 4.79 6.81 4.75
C ASP A 44 5.08 6.22 6.15
N GLY A 45 4.41 5.12 6.52
CA GLY A 45 4.46 4.51 7.85
C GLY A 45 3.38 5.00 8.82
N ARG A 46 2.62 6.03 8.46
CA ARG A 46 1.49 6.54 9.25
C ARG A 46 0.17 6.52 8.48
N SER A 47 0.21 6.73 7.19
CA SER A 47 -0.93 6.79 6.28
C SER A 47 -0.72 5.78 5.14
N LEU A 48 -1.80 5.25 4.59
CA LEU A 48 -1.78 4.34 3.44
C LEU A 48 -2.63 4.94 2.32
N TRP A 49 -2.08 5.01 1.12
CA TRP A 49 -2.75 5.60 -0.05
C TRP A 49 -2.84 4.61 -1.19
N SER A 50 -3.98 4.63 -1.87
CA SER A 50 -4.21 3.98 -3.15
C SER A 50 -4.38 5.06 -4.22
N TYR A 51 -3.41 5.21 -5.11
CA TYR A 51 -3.21 6.45 -5.88
C TYR A 51 -3.11 7.63 -4.90
N ASP A 52 -3.87 8.70 -5.10
CA ASP A 52 -3.90 9.85 -4.20
C ASP A 52 -4.97 9.74 -3.10
N LEU A 53 -5.78 8.67 -3.13
CA LEU A 53 -6.80 8.45 -2.12
C LEU A 53 -6.18 7.82 -0.86
N LYS A 54 -6.20 8.55 0.25
CA LYS A 54 -5.88 8.00 1.57
C LYS A 54 -6.95 7.00 1.99
N ILE A 55 -6.54 5.76 2.24
CA ILE A 55 -7.45 4.65 2.56
C ILE A 55 -7.27 4.11 3.99
N ALA A 56 -6.17 4.42 4.66
CA ALA A 56 -5.96 4.05 6.06
C ALA A 56 -5.05 5.04 6.81
N GLN A 57 -5.21 5.05 8.12
CA GLN A 57 -4.48 5.89 9.07
C GLN A 57 -4.07 5.04 10.29
N ARG A 58 -2.82 5.16 10.73
CA ARG A 58 -2.39 4.72 12.06
C ARG A 58 -2.61 5.81 13.09
N THR A 59 -3.25 5.44 14.19
CA THR A 59 -3.43 6.25 15.39
C THR A 59 -2.75 5.53 16.58
N PRO A 60 -2.59 6.19 17.74
CA PRO A 60 -2.13 5.51 18.96
C PRO A 60 -3.01 4.30 19.36
N GLU A 61 -4.29 4.33 19.01
CA GLU A 61 -5.30 3.31 19.35
C GLU A 61 -5.36 2.16 18.33
N GLY A 62 -4.76 2.32 17.14
CA GLY A 62 -4.69 1.26 16.14
C GLY A 62 -4.77 1.75 14.70
N ILE A 63 -5.13 0.82 13.81
CA ILE A 63 -5.27 1.08 12.37
C ILE A 63 -6.73 1.31 12.02
N VAL A 64 -7.02 2.48 11.46
CA VAL A 64 -8.34 2.86 10.94
C VAL A 64 -8.33 2.78 9.42
N VAL A 65 -9.31 2.10 8.82
CA VAL A 65 -9.46 1.95 7.36
C VAL A 65 -10.79 2.54 6.90
N GLY A 66 -10.76 3.39 5.87
CA GLY A 66 -11.96 3.90 5.20
C GLY A 66 -12.55 2.86 4.24
N ASN A 67 -13.86 2.64 4.29
CA ASN A 67 -14.55 1.62 3.49
C ASN A 67 -14.89 2.09 2.06
N PHE A 68 -13.88 2.40 1.23
CA PHE A 68 -14.06 2.84 -0.16
C PHE A 68 -14.39 1.70 -1.16
N THR A 69 -15.11 0.67 -0.72
CA THR A 69 -15.54 -0.46 -1.57
C THR A 69 -16.95 -0.24 -2.11
N SER A 70 -17.35 -0.97 -3.16
CA SER A 70 -18.68 -0.85 -3.79
C SER A 70 -19.89 -1.03 -2.85
N PRO A 71 -19.91 -1.97 -1.89
CA PRO A 71 -20.97 -2.00 -0.87
C PRO A 71 -20.77 -0.99 0.28
N GLY A 72 -19.65 -0.27 0.30
CA GLY A 72 -19.22 0.59 1.42
C GLY A 72 -19.53 2.08 1.29
N GLY A 73 -20.13 2.53 0.19
CA GLY A 73 -20.60 3.91 0.02
C GLY A 73 -19.63 4.91 -0.62
N GLY A 74 -18.48 4.47 -1.15
CA GLY A 74 -17.47 5.38 -1.72
C GLY A 74 -16.55 4.72 -2.75
N PHE A 75 -17.13 3.96 -3.67
CA PHE A 75 -16.36 3.23 -4.69
C PHE A 75 -15.53 4.19 -5.56
N HIS A 76 -14.21 4.06 -5.48
CA HIS A 76 -13.30 4.83 -6.33
C HIS A 76 -12.88 4.03 -7.57
N SER A 77 -12.43 2.79 -7.38
CA SER A 77 -12.11 1.86 -8.47
C SER A 77 -12.05 0.41 -7.98
N VAL A 78 -12.00 -0.54 -8.92
CA VAL A 78 -11.79 -1.98 -8.61
C VAL A 78 -10.44 -2.19 -7.91
N THR A 79 -9.40 -1.49 -8.35
CA THR A 79 -8.06 -1.56 -7.76
C THR A 79 -8.06 -1.02 -6.33
N THR A 80 -8.66 0.14 -6.10
CA THR A 80 -8.81 0.71 -4.75
C THR A 80 -9.60 -0.23 -3.84
N SER A 81 -10.68 -0.84 -4.33
CA SER A 81 -11.47 -1.80 -3.56
C SER A 81 -10.65 -3.02 -3.12
N LYS A 82 -9.75 -3.52 -3.99
CA LYS A 82 -8.79 -4.58 -3.65
C LYS A 82 -7.80 -4.11 -2.59
N HIS A 83 -7.23 -2.91 -2.73
CA HIS A 83 -6.32 -2.34 -1.74
C HIS A 83 -6.98 -2.21 -0.36
N VAL A 84 -8.18 -1.63 -0.30
CA VAL A 84 -8.98 -1.52 0.93
C VAL A 84 -9.27 -2.89 1.53
N SER A 85 -9.69 -3.87 0.72
CA SER A 85 -10.01 -5.22 1.22
C SER A 85 -8.79 -5.93 1.81
N MET A 86 -7.59 -5.66 1.29
CA MET A 86 -6.37 -6.17 1.89
C MET A 86 -6.01 -5.41 3.18
N ALA A 87 -6.13 -4.08 3.19
CA ALA A 87 -5.84 -3.25 4.37
C ALA A 87 -6.77 -3.54 5.55
N LYS A 88 -8.04 -3.87 5.29
CA LYS A 88 -9.03 -4.28 6.31
C LYS A 88 -8.58 -5.47 7.16
N ARG A 89 -7.64 -6.30 6.66
CA ARG A 89 -7.11 -7.45 7.41
C ARG A 89 -6.23 -7.04 8.58
N GLU A 90 -5.66 -5.84 8.52
CA GLU A 90 -4.84 -5.25 9.59
C GLU A 90 -5.62 -4.21 10.41
N ALA A 91 -6.90 -3.97 10.07
CA ALA A 91 -7.69 -2.89 10.63
C ALA A 91 -8.21 -3.25 12.02
N HIS A 92 -8.14 -2.27 12.92
CA HIS A 92 -8.79 -2.29 14.23
C HIS A 92 -10.15 -1.61 14.16
N THR A 93 -10.31 -0.65 13.26
CA THR A 93 -11.57 0.06 13.02
C THR A 93 -11.79 0.25 11.53
N ILE A 94 -13.03 0.05 11.08
CA ILE A 94 -13.47 0.32 9.71
C ILE A 94 -14.49 1.44 9.77
N MET A 95 -14.24 2.52 9.04
CA MET A 95 -15.14 3.68 8.98
C MET A 95 -15.84 3.78 7.63
N LEU A 96 -17.01 4.43 7.64
CA LEU A 96 -17.60 4.93 6.40
C LEU A 96 -16.68 5.96 5.74
N PRO A 97 -16.63 6.03 4.41
CA PRO A 97 -15.79 6.99 3.68
C PRO A 97 -15.89 8.43 4.17
N GLU A 98 -17.10 8.90 4.46
CA GLU A 98 -17.38 10.29 4.85
C GLU A 98 -16.72 10.60 6.20
N LEU A 99 -16.94 9.74 7.20
CA LEU A 99 -16.34 9.90 8.53
C LEU A 99 -14.81 9.79 8.48
N PHE A 100 -14.29 8.87 7.67
CA PHE A 100 -12.85 8.73 7.51
C PHE A 100 -12.24 10.00 6.90
N ASN A 101 -12.87 10.55 5.87
CA ASN A 101 -12.38 11.75 5.20
C ASN A 101 -12.45 12.98 6.10
N ASP A 102 -13.51 13.13 6.89
CA ASP A 102 -13.63 14.25 7.81
C ASP A 102 -12.57 14.25 8.92
N LEU A 103 -12.11 13.06 9.32
CA LEU A 103 -11.08 12.92 10.35
C LEU A 103 -9.65 12.93 9.80
N PHE A 104 -9.43 12.41 8.59
CA PHE A 104 -8.09 12.04 8.13
C PHE A 104 -7.72 12.49 6.73
N SER A 105 -8.63 13.09 5.93
CA SER A 105 -8.21 13.73 4.69
C SER A 105 -7.45 15.01 5.02
N ASP A 106 -6.23 15.13 4.50
CA ASP A 106 -5.49 16.38 4.49
C ASP A 106 -6.22 17.31 3.51
N LYS A 107 -7.32 17.94 3.92
CA LYS A 107 -8.03 18.93 3.10
C LYS A 107 -7.08 20.13 2.95
N PRO A 108 -6.63 20.48 1.72
CA PRO A 108 -6.24 21.86 1.50
C PRO A 108 -7.51 22.70 1.69
N PHE A 109 -7.42 23.73 2.53
CA PHE A 109 -8.44 24.77 2.60
C PHE A 109 -8.63 25.42 1.23
#